data_AF-A0A7C1QVX7-F1
#
_entry.id   AF-A0A7C1QVX7-F1
#
_cell.length_a   1.000
_cell.length_b   1.000
_cell.length_c   1.000
_cell.angle_alpha   90.00
_cell.angle_beta   90.00
_cell.angle_gamma   90.00
#
_symmetry.space_group_name_H-M   'P 1'
#
loop_
_entity.id
_entity.type
_entity.pdbx_description
1 polymer ?
#
loop_
_entity_poly.entity_id
_entity_poly.type
_entity_poly.pdbx_seq_one_letter_code
_entity_poly.pdbx_strand_id
1 'polypeptide(L)'
;MFGSRLAGYEIGETTLSKEVISFLRKGMLCIADRNFYGFTMWKEAKETGADLLWRVKKNLKLPCMKIFRDGSYQSKIYESDKDRRHDRNGIVVRVIEYTLEGVIDAEPIYRLMTTICTYKEAPAKELVSCQPCNVV
;
A
#
# COMPACT_ATOMS: atom_id res chain seq x y z
N MET A 1 -2.00 -2.17 -21.51
CA MET A 1 -1.35 -0.86 -21.74
C MET A 1 -1.39 -0.11 -20.43
N PHE A 2 -0.26 -0.02 -19.72
CA PHE A 2 -0.14 0.55 -18.38
C PHE A 2 0.30 2.02 -18.49
N GLY A 3 -0.42 2.92 -17.83
CA GLY A 3 -0.03 4.32 -17.71
C GLY A 3 0.80 4.53 -16.46
N SER A 4 2.10 4.74 -16.61
CA SER A 4 2.96 5.29 -15.56
C SER A 4 3.05 6.80 -15.73
N ARG A 5 2.64 7.58 -14.73
CA ARG A 5 2.97 9.01 -14.63
C ARG A 5 3.84 9.21 -13.39
N LEU A 6 5.09 9.61 -13.60
CA LEU A 6 5.98 10.13 -12.58
C LEU A 6 5.71 11.64 -12.49
N ALA A 7 5.28 12.16 -11.35
CA ALA A 7 5.13 13.60 -11.13
C ALA A 7 6.06 14.03 -9.99
N GLY A 8 6.84 15.09 -10.25
CA GLY A 8 7.83 15.65 -9.34
C GLY A 8 7.25 16.65 -8.35
N TYR A 9 7.85 16.60 -7.16
CA TYR A 9 8.02 17.58 -6.09
C TYR A 9 7.02 18.77 -5.98
N GLU A 10 6.20 18.65 -4.93
CA GLU A 10 5.80 19.66 -3.94
C GLU A 10 4.47 20.46 -4.03
N ILE A 11 3.76 20.64 -5.15
CA ILE A 11 2.49 21.45 -5.09
C ILE A 11 1.27 20.84 -5.84
N GLY A 12 1.40 19.71 -6.54
CA GLY A 12 0.31 19.11 -7.34
C GLY A 12 -0.15 17.70 -6.96
N GLU A 13 0.50 17.04 -5.99
CA GLU A 13 0.38 15.58 -5.79
C GLU A 13 -1.03 15.11 -5.40
N THR A 14 -1.76 15.81 -4.54
CA THR A 14 -3.08 15.35 -4.08
C THR A 14 -4.15 15.42 -5.18
N THR A 15 -4.14 16.49 -6.00
CA THR A 15 -5.12 16.68 -7.09
C THR A 15 -4.84 15.72 -8.25
N LEU A 16 -3.56 15.59 -8.65
CA LEU A 16 -3.13 14.63 -9.67
C LEU A 16 -3.42 13.18 -9.23
N SER A 17 -3.26 12.87 -7.95
CA SER A 17 -3.56 11.53 -7.42
C SER A 17 -5.05 11.19 -7.50
N LYS A 18 -5.94 12.15 -7.23
CA LYS A 18 -7.40 11.94 -7.37
C LYS A 18 -7.81 11.70 -8.83
N GLU A 19 -7.23 12.45 -9.76
CA GLU A 19 -7.46 12.20 -11.18
C GLU A 19 -6.96 10.81 -11.59
N VAL A 20 -5.77 10.39 -11.14
CA VAL A 20 -5.23 9.06 -11.44
C VAL A 20 -6.12 7.95 -10.86
N ILE A 21 -6.66 8.14 -9.66
CA ILE A 21 -7.60 7.19 -9.05
C ILE A 21 -8.85 7.02 -9.92
N SER A 22 -9.38 8.09 -10.50
CA SER A 22 -10.57 7.99 -11.37
C SER A 22 -10.38 7.11 -12.62
N PHE A 23 -9.12 6.85 -13.04
CA PHE A 23 -8.80 5.97 -14.16
C PHE A 23 -8.53 4.51 -13.75
N LEU A 24 -8.43 4.23 -12.44
CA LEU A 24 -8.27 2.89 -11.93
C LEU A 24 -9.54 2.07 -12.19
N ARG A 25 -9.34 0.80 -12.50
CA ARG A 25 -10.41 -0.14 -12.79
C ARG A 25 -9.99 -1.54 -12.37
N LYS A 26 -10.99 -2.41 -12.21
CA LYS A 26 -10.79 -3.84 -11.98
C LYS A 26 -9.79 -4.44 -12.98
N GLY A 27 -8.86 -5.24 -12.46
CA GLY A 27 -7.77 -5.87 -13.24
C GLY A 27 -6.51 -5.00 -13.36
N MET A 28 -6.48 -3.82 -12.75
CA MET A 28 -5.25 -3.02 -12.61
C MET A 28 -4.62 -3.22 -11.23
N LEU A 29 -3.29 -3.14 -11.18
CA LEU A 29 -2.53 -2.99 -9.95
C LEU A 29 -2.02 -1.55 -9.84
N CYS A 30 -2.48 -0.82 -8.81
CA CYS A 30 -2.05 0.53 -8.49
C CYS A 30 -0.90 0.50 -7.48
N ILE A 31 0.29 0.88 -7.94
CA ILE A 31 1.49 0.99 -7.11
C ILE A 31 1.69 2.46 -6.72
N ALA A 32 1.86 2.74 -5.44
CA ALA A 32 2.10 4.09 -4.94
C ALA A 32 3.12 4.12 -3.79
N ASP A 33 3.75 5.28 -3.57
CA ASP A 33 4.77 5.47 -2.55
C ASP A 33 4.18 5.99 -1.20
N ARG A 34 4.99 6.01 -0.15
CA ARG A 34 4.72 6.43 1.24
C ARG A 34 4.11 7.82 1.39
N ASN A 35 4.25 8.68 0.38
CA ASN A 35 3.69 10.04 0.40
C ASN A 35 2.23 10.08 -0.07
N PHE A 36 1.72 9.03 -0.71
CA PHE A 36 0.37 8.98 -1.26
C PHE A 36 -0.67 8.41 -0.30
N TYR A 37 -0.26 7.80 0.82
CA TYR A 37 -1.21 7.20 1.74
C TYR A 37 -2.04 8.24 2.51
N GLY A 38 -3.36 8.23 2.27
CA GLY A 38 -4.40 8.78 3.13
C GLY A 38 -5.60 7.83 3.15
N PHE A 39 -6.30 7.69 4.28
CA PHE A 39 -7.39 6.72 4.42
C PHE A 39 -8.47 6.89 3.35
N THR A 40 -8.93 8.13 3.14
CA THR A 40 -9.94 8.44 2.11
C THR A 40 -9.45 8.07 0.71
N MET A 41 -8.19 8.40 0.39
CA MET A 41 -7.60 8.10 -0.91
C MET A 41 -7.46 6.59 -1.15
N TRP A 42 -7.03 5.83 -0.14
CA TRP A 42 -6.98 4.38 -0.21
C TRP A 42 -8.38 3.77 -0.41
N LYS A 43 -9.38 4.30 0.30
CA LYS A 43 -10.77 3.86 0.19
C LYS A 43 -11.31 4.12 -1.21
N GLU A 44 -11.15 5.33 -1.74
CA GLU A 44 -11.56 5.71 -3.11
C GLU A 44 -10.88 4.82 -4.16
N ALA A 45 -9.56 4.63 -4.05
CA ALA A 45 -8.80 3.77 -4.97
C ALA A 45 -9.28 2.32 -4.93
N LYS A 46 -9.56 1.78 -3.73
CA LYS A 46 -10.09 0.42 -3.55
C LYS A 46 -11.50 0.30 -4.15
N GLU A 47 -12.34 1.32 -4.02
CA GLU A 47 -13.72 1.33 -4.54
C GLU A 47 -13.77 1.25 -6.08
N THR A 48 -12.71 1.64 -6.78
CA THR A 48 -12.59 1.41 -8.23
C THR A 48 -12.47 -0.07 -8.65
N GLY A 49 -12.23 -0.96 -7.67
CA GLY A 49 -12.01 -2.38 -7.88
C GLY A 49 -10.61 -2.75 -8.36
N ALA A 50 -9.70 -1.78 -8.47
CA ALA A 50 -8.28 -2.06 -8.69
C ALA A 50 -7.63 -2.69 -7.45
N ASP A 51 -6.61 -3.51 -7.69
CA ASP A 51 -5.73 -3.97 -6.62
C ASP A 51 -4.73 -2.86 -6.28
N LEU A 52 -4.44 -2.69 -5.00
CA LEU A 52 -3.52 -1.66 -4.52
C LEU A 52 -2.28 -2.31 -3.92
N LEU A 53 -1.13 -1.70 -4.15
CA LEU A 53 0.15 -2.04 -3.52
C LEU A 53 0.90 -0.75 -3.18
N TRP A 54 0.66 -0.21 -2.00
CA TRP A 54 1.22 1.08 -1.61
C TRP A 54 2.28 0.91 -0.53
N ARG A 55 3.42 1.55 -0.73
CA ARG A 55 4.40 1.74 0.34
C ARG A 55 3.83 2.71 1.38
N VAL A 56 4.02 2.43 2.66
CA VAL A 56 3.50 3.23 3.76
C VAL A 56 4.59 3.57 4.76
N LYS A 57 4.48 4.74 5.41
CA LYS A 57 5.45 5.19 6.42
C LYS A 57 5.47 4.26 7.63
N LYS A 58 6.64 4.05 8.25
CA LYS A 58 6.84 3.18 9.43
C LYS A 58 6.02 3.55 10.68
N ASN A 59 5.52 4.78 10.77
CA ASN A 59 4.71 5.25 11.89
C ASN A 59 3.20 4.96 11.71
N LEU A 60 2.76 4.47 10.54
CA LEU A 60 1.37 4.04 10.36
C LEU A 60 1.05 2.87 11.30
N LYS A 61 -0.03 2.98 12.06
CA LYS A 61 -0.47 1.97 13.02
C LYS A 61 -1.09 0.78 12.28
N LEU A 62 -0.36 -0.32 12.21
CA LEU A 62 -0.76 -1.55 11.52
C LEU A 62 -0.59 -2.74 12.46
N PRO A 63 -1.56 -3.00 13.37
CA PRO A 63 -1.47 -4.14 14.28
C PRO A 63 -1.50 -5.46 13.49
N CYS A 64 -0.58 -6.37 13.80
CA CYS A 64 -0.61 -7.71 13.23
C CYS A 64 -1.76 -8.52 13.82
N MET A 65 -2.78 -8.81 13.02
CA MET A 65 -3.95 -9.61 13.43
C MET A 65 -3.78 -11.09 13.11
N LYS A 66 -3.11 -11.42 12.01
CA LYS A 66 -2.88 -12.80 11.56
C LYS A 66 -1.66 -12.86 10.65
N ILE A 67 -0.71 -13.74 10.93
CA ILE A 67 0.47 -13.96 10.09
C ILE A 67 0.15 -15.02 9.02
N PHE A 68 0.65 -14.80 7.80
CA PHE A 68 0.59 -15.73 6.68
C PHE A 68 1.92 -16.47 6.49
N ARG A 69 1.90 -17.57 5.73
CA ARG A 69 3.08 -18.44 5.54
C ARG A 69 4.22 -17.80 4.76
N ASP A 70 3.95 -16.74 3.99
CA ASP A 70 4.94 -15.98 3.24
C ASP A 70 5.59 -14.86 4.08
N GLY A 71 5.29 -14.78 5.38
CA GLY A 71 5.79 -13.76 6.30
C GLY A 71 4.99 -12.46 6.32
N SER A 72 4.04 -12.28 5.38
CA SER A 72 3.11 -11.15 5.41
C SER A 72 2.06 -11.32 6.51
N TYR A 73 1.37 -10.24 6.88
CA TYR A 73 0.32 -10.29 7.91
C TYR A 73 -0.93 -9.48 7.56
N GLN A 74 -2.07 -9.92 8.06
CA GLN A 74 -3.32 -9.19 8.00
C GLN A 74 -3.34 -8.08 9.05
N SER A 75 -3.85 -6.91 8.68
CA SER A 75 -4.05 -5.75 9.53
C SER A 75 -5.36 -5.05 9.17
N LYS A 76 -5.70 -3.98 9.89
CA LYS A 76 -6.81 -3.08 9.59
C LYS A 76 -6.35 -1.62 9.67
N ILE A 77 -6.80 -0.82 8.70
CA ILE A 77 -6.69 0.64 8.74
C ILE A 77 -8.04 1.26 9.06
N TYR A 78 -8.02 2.44 9.68
CA TYR A 78 -9.20 3.16 10.14
C TYR A 78 -9.08 4.63 9.78
N GLU A 79 -10.23 5.27 9.52
CA GLU A 79 -10.30 6.70 9.25
C GLU A 79 -9.90 7.52 10.46
N SER A 80 -10.37 7.09 11.64
CA SER A 80 -10.18 7.81 12.89
C SER A 80 -9.71 6.91 14.03
N ASP A 81 -9.11 7.52 15.04
CA ASP A 81 -8.75 6.85 16.27
C ASP A 81 -9.96 6.31 17.04
N LYS A 82 -11.13 6.97 16.90
CA LYS A 82 -12.40 6.53 17.48
C LYS A 82 -12.86 5.22 16.82
N ASP A 83 -12.85 5.17 15.50
CA ASP A 83 -13.19 3.96 14.74
C ASP A 83 -12.28 2.79 15.11
N ARG A 84 -10.98 3.05 15.23
CA ARG A 84 -10.00 2.04 15.66
C ARG A 84 -10.29 1.51 17.06
N ARG A 85 -10.56 2.38 18.05
CA ARG A 85 -10.84 1.96 19.44
C ARG A 85 -12.08 1.08 19.55
N HIS A 86 -13.06 1.25 18.66
CA HIS A 86 -14.30 0.49 18.68
C HIS A 86 -14.36 -0.59 17.59
N ASP A 87 -13.27 -0.83 16.85
CA ASP A 87 -13.21 -1.68 15.67
C ASP A 87 -14.39 -1.48 14.69
N ARG A 88 -14.69 -0.21 14.38
CA ARG A 88 -15.75 0.16 13.42
C ARG A 88 -15.15 0.63 12.11
N ASN A 89 -15.82 0.36 10.99
CA ASN A 89 -15.47 0.87 9.66
C ASN A 89 -14.00 0.60 9.22
N GLY A 90 -13.36 -0.41 9.80
CA GLY A 90 -11.98 -0.76 9.47
C GLY A 90 -11.88 -1.45 8.11
N ILE A 91 -10.89 -1.06 7.31
CA ILE A 91 -10.57 -1.74 6.05
C ILE A 91 -9.49 -2.78 6.31
N VAL A 92 -9.80 -4.05 6.06
CA VAL A 92 -8.82 -5.14 6.12
C VAL A 92 -7.81 -4.98 4.99
N VAL A 93 -6.54 -5.13 5.34
CA VAL A 93 -5.38 -5.04 4.43
C VAL A 93 -4.38 -6.15 4.76
N ARG A 94 -3.52 -6.47 3.80
CA ARG A 94 -2.32 -7.29 4.05
C ARG A 94 -1.08 -6.40 4.02
N VAL A 95 -0.18 -6.62 4.96
CA VAL A 95 1.07 -5.88 5.13
C VAL A 95 2.25 -6.81 4.87
N ILE A 96 3.21 -6.30 4.11
CA ILE A 96 4.47 -6.98 3.80
C ILE A 96 5.60 -6.08 4.28
N GLU A 97 6.48 -6.62 5.11
CA GLU A 97 7.66 -5.92 5.58
C GLU A 97 8.88 -6.43 4.82
N TYR A 98 9.74 -5.53 4.39
CA TYR A 98 10.95 -5.87 3.64
C TYR A 98 12.05 -4.85 3.90
N THR A 99 13.29 -5.24 3.63
CA THR A 99 14.48 -4.39 3.76
C THR A 99 15.04 -4.10 2.37
N LEU A 100 15.70 -2.96 2.21
CA LEU A 100 16.50 -2.68 1.02
C LEU A 100 17.97 -2.83 1.39
N GLU A 101 18.65 -3.75 0.72
CA GLU A 101 20.08 -3.94 0.86
C GLU A 101 20.83 -2.98 -0.09
N GLY A 102 21.98 -2.46 0.33
CA GLY A 102 22.84 -1.64 -0.51
C GLY A 102 22.38 -0.19 -0.75
N VAL A 103 21.36 0.29 -0.06
CA VAL A 103 20.91 1.70 -0.12
C VAL A 103 21.50 2.48 1.06
N ILE A 104 22.25 3.55 0.76
CA ILE A 104 22.75 4.49 1.77
C ILE A 104 21.55 5.20 2.41
N ASP A 105 21.53 5.27 3.75
CA ASP A 105 20.42 5.82 4.54
C ASP A 105 19.06 5.09 4.37
N ALA A 106 19.10 3.79 4.06
CA ALA A 106 17.90 2.97 4.00
C ALA A 106 17.11 3.00 5.32
N GLU A 107 15.79 3.00 5.23
CA GLU A 107 14.97 2.68 6.39
C GLU A 107 15.23 1.22 6.79
N PRO A 108 15.33 0.92 8.10
CA PRO A 108 15.64 -0.44 8.55
C PRO A 108 14.55 -1.44 8.14
N ILE A 109 13.30 -0.98 7.97
CA ILE A 109 12.16 -1.77 7.53
C ILE A 109 11.24 -0.88 6.68
N TYR A 110 10.98 -1.30 5.45
CA TYR A 110 9.93 -0.77 4.60
C TYR A 110 8.67 -1.61 4.73
N ARG A 111 7.50 -0.98 4.54
CA ARG A 111 6.21 -1.65 4.63
C ARG A 111 5.38 -1.38 3.38
N LEU A 112 4.89 -2.46 2.75
CA LEU A 112 3.87 -2.40 1.72
C LEU A 112 2.52 -2.80 2.32
N MET A 113 1.48 -2.13 1.88
CA MET A 113 0.10 -2.45 2.19
C MET A 113 -0.63 -2.79 0.90
N THR A 114 -1.41 -3.87 0.90
CA THR A 114 -2.13 -4.35 -0.28
C THR A 114 -3.56 -4.78 0.01
N THR A 115 -4.42 -4.63 -1.00
CA THR A 115 -5.80 -5.18 -1.02
C THR A 115 -5.83 -6.68 -1.30
N ILE A 116 -4.77 -7.24 -1.89
CA ILE A 116 -4.68 -8.67 -2.21
C ILE A 116 -4.39 -9.45 -0.92
N CYS A 117 -5.43 -10.01 -0.31
CA CYS A 117 -5.33 -10.69 0.98
C CYS A 117 -4.98 -12.20 0.87
N THR A 118 -5.08 -12.79 -0.32
CA THR A 118 -4.71 -14.19 -0.56
C THR A 118 -3.23 -14.30 -0.88
N TYR A 119 -2.42 -14.73 0.09
CA TYR A 119 -0.96 -14.82 -0.09
C TYR A 119 -0.51 -15.79 -1.20
N LYS A 120 -1.35 -16.77 -1.57
CA LYS A 120 -1.06 -17.71 -2.66
C LYS A 120 -1.25 -17.09 -4.04
N GLU A 121 -2.13 -16.08 -4.17
CA GLU A 121 -2.42 -15.39 -5.43
C GLU A 121 -1.39 -14.30 -5.72
N ALA A 122 -0.88 -13.66 -4.67
CA ALA A 122 0.20 -12.68 -4.77
C ALA A 122 1.21 -12.91 -3.63
N PRO A 123 2.25 -13.73 -3.82
CA PRO A 123 3.28 -13.96 -2.81
C PRO A 123 3.99 -12.65 -2.43
N ALA A 124 4.34 -12.50 -1.15
CA ALA A 124 5.03 -11.31 -0.64
C ALA A 124 6.26 -10.92 -1.47
N LYS A 125 7.08 -11.90 -1.87
CA LYS A 125 8.30 -11.67 -2.67
C LYS A 125 8.00 -11.04 -4.04
N GLU A 126 6.95 -11.50 -4.71
CA GLU A 126 6.56 -10.97 -6.02
C GLU A 126 6.06 -9.53 -5.89
N LEU A 127 5.27 -9.23 -4.87
CA LEU A 127 4.81 -7.87 -4.63
C LEU A 127 5.97 -6.92 -4.25
N VAL A 128 6.95 -7.37 -3.49
CA VAL A 128 8.15 -6.58 -3.22
C VAL A 128 8.92 -6.28 -4.51
N SER A 129 9.01 -7.24 -5.44
CA SER A 129 9.68 -7.04 -6.73
C SER A 129 9.02 -6.01 -7.65
N CYS A 130 7.73 -5.70 -7.42
CA CYS A 130 7.04 -4.64 -8.15
C CYS A 130 7.45 -3.22 -7.68
N GLN A 131 8.15 -3.10 -6.54
CA GLN A 131 8.61 -1.80 -6.06
C GLN A 131 9.87 -1.35 -6.83
N PRO A 132 9.98 -0.07 -7.18
CA PRO A 132 11.15 0.46 -7.88
C PRO A 132 12.32 0.63 -6.89
N CYS A 133 12.90 -0.47 -6.43
CA CYS A 133 14.17 -0.54 -5.70
C CYS A 133 14.72 -1.96 -5.89
N ASN A 134 15.93 -2.08 -6.44
CA ASN A 134 16.60 -3.34 -6.79
C ASN A 134 16.47 -4.40 -5.68
N VAL A 135 15.52 -5.32 -5.84
CA VAL A 135 15.62 -6.66 -5.26
C VAL A 135 16.67 -7.39 -6.09
N VAL A 136 17.87 -7.52 -5.54
CA VAL A 136 18.84 -8.53 -5.98
C VAL A 136 18.31 -9.91 -5.62
#